data_AF-K1UTP7-F1
#
_entry.id   AF-K1UTP7-F1
#
_cell.length_a   1.000
_cell.length_b   1.000
_cell.length_c   1.000
_cell.angle_alpha   90.00
_cell.angle_beta   90.00
_cell.angle_gamma   90.00
#
_symmetry.space_group_name_H-M   'P 1'
#
loop_
_entity.id
_entity.type
_entity.pdbx_description
1 polymer ?
#
loop_
_entity_poly.entity_id
_entity_poly.type
_entity_poly.pdbx_seq_one_letter_code
_entity_poly.pdbx_strand_id
1 'polypeptide(L)'
;MCKINGNGTTLENIHRAAKAEFLEKGYKDASLRNIVKSVGMTTGAFYGYYKSKEELFEAIVGEHYEYIRNRFIKAQQEFAELPAAQQPEVMSDISGICMYDMLHYAYEHLEECKLILCCSEGTKFAGLIDEMVEIEVEGTHAYQDVLRSLEGPLRISILRWSIF
;
A
#
# COMPACT_ATOMS: atom_id res chain seq x y z
N MET A 1 17.92 10.79 23.40
CA MET A 1 16.74 9.88 23.46
C MET A 1 15.63 10.57 24.23
N CYS A 2 14.61 11.04 23.52
CA CYS A 2 13.44 11.71 24.11
C CYS A 2 12.45 10.63 24.57
N LYS A 3 12.05 10.62 25.85
CA LYS A 3 10.95 9.78 26.33
C LYS A 3 9.66 10.35 25.73
N ILE A 4 8.89 9.51 25.03
CA ILE A 4 7.57 9.92 24.54
C ILE A 4 6.61 9.89 25.75
N ASN A 5 6.30 11.04 26.33
CA ASN A 5 5.27 11.13 27.38
C ASN A 5 3.89 10.96 26.72
N GLY A 6 3.18 9.88 27.05
CA GLY A 6 1.93 9.52 26.41
C GLY A 6 0.70 9.72 27.29
N ASN A 7 -0.19 10.62 26.86
CA ASN A 7 -1.57 10.74 27.35
C ASN A 7 -2.52 9.68 26.75
N GLY A 8 -1.99 8.60 26.17
CA GLY A 8 -2.73 7.53 25.49
C GLY A 8 -2.58 6.16 26.17
N THR A 9 -3.32 5.17 25.68
CA THR A 9 -3.26 3.79 26.20
C THR A 9 -1.86 3.19 26.00
N THR A 10 -1.53 2.13 26.76
CA THR A 10 -0.24 1.41 26.57
C THR A 10 -0.06 0.95 25.13
N LEU A 11 -1.13 0.49 24.49
CA LEU A 11 -1.12 0.02 23.11
C LEU A 11 -0.79 1.16 22.13
N GLU A 12 -1.45 2.30 22.26
CA GLU A 12 -1.19 3.50 21.45
C GLU A 12 0.26 4.00 21.61
N ASN A 13 0.80 3.93 22.83
CA ASN A 13 2.18 4.30 23.10
C ASN A 13 3.16 3.35 22.41
N ILE A 14 2.90 2.03 22.44
CA ILE A 14 3.69 1.04 21.71
C ILE A 14 3.66 1.34 20.20
N HIS A 15 2.47 1.53 19.62
CA HIS A 15 2.31 1.83 18.19
C HIS A 15 3.05 3.09 17.78
N ARG A 16 2.89 4.18 18.52
CA ARG A 16 3.59 5.44 18.22
C ARG A 16 5.11 5.31 18.30
N ALA A 17 5.63 4.62 19.32
CA ALA A 17 7.06 4.37 19.44
C ALA A 17 7.58 3.45 18.32
N ALA A 18 6.79 2.46 17.93
CA ALA A 18 7.12 1.54 16.85
C ALA A 18 7.15 2.27 15.51
N LYS A 19 6.11 3.05 15.17
CA LYS A 19 6.06 3.88 13.97
C LYS A 19 7.28 4.79 13.88
N ALA A 20 7.65 5.46 14.97
CA ALA A 20 8.84 6.32 14.99
C ALA A 20 10.13 5.55 14.69
N GLU A 21 10.38 4.41 15.35
CA GLU A 21 11.58 3.59 15.09
C GLU A 21 11.60 3.03 13.66
N PHE A 22 10.46 2.55 13.16
CA PHE A 22 10.35 1.98 11.81
C PHE A 22 10.52 3.05 10.72
N LEU A 23 9.96 4.25 10.90
CA LEU A 23 10.11 5.37 9.97
C LEU A 23 11.55 5.90 9.94
N GLU A 24 12.27 5.84 11.06
CA GLU A 24 13.66 6.30 11.15
C GLU A 24 14.64 5.28 10.56
N LYS A 25 14.42 3.99 10.79
CA LYS A 25 15.43 2.95 10.52
C LYS A 25 15.02 1.92 9.47
N GLY A 26 13.76 1.92 9.05
CA GLY A 26 13.19 0.80 8.30
C GLY A 26 12.91 -0.41 9.21
N TYR A 27 12.01 -1.30 8.77
CA TYR A 27 11.64 -2.50 9.52
C TYR A 27 12.86 -3.38 9.82
N LYS A 28 13.71 -3.61 8.81
CA LYS A 28 14.87 -4.50 8.89
C LYS A 28 15.81 -4.11 10.03
N ASP A 29 16.21 -2.84 10.11
CA ASP A 29 17.19 -2.34 11.08
C ASP A 29 16.57 -1.84 12.39
N ALA A 30 15.24 -1.67 12.45
CA ALA A 30 14.54 -1.30 13.67
C ALA A 30 14.71 -2.34 14.79
N SER A 31 14.89 -1.86 16.02
CA SER A 31 15.09 -2.69 17.20
C SER A 31 13.85 -2.73 18.10
N LEU A 32 13.27 -3.91 18.27
CA LEU A 32 12.17 -4.11 19.22
C LEU A 32 12.57 -3.68 20.65
N ARG A 33 13.81 -3.93 21.05
CA ARG A 33 14.32 -3.51 22.36
C ARG A 33 14.33 -1.98 22.51
N ASN A 34 14.65 -1.23 21.46
CA ASN A 34 14.63 0.22 21.50
C ASN A 34 13.20 0.76 21.61
N ILE A 35 12.26 0.18 20.85
CA ILE A 35 10.83 0.52 20.90
C ILE A 35 10.30 0.33 22.33
N VAL A 36 10.50 -0.85 22.91
CA VAL A 36 10.01 -1.17 24.25
C VAL A 36 10.66 -0.28 25.32
N LYS A 37 11.96 0.01 25.18
CA LYS A 37 12.68 0.90 26.09
C LYS A 37 12.19 2.35 26.02
N SER A 38 11.81 2.84 24.84
CA SER A 38 11.38 4.24 24.65
C SER A 38 10.04 4.54 25.34
N VAL A 39 9.19 3.53 25.51
CA VAL A 39 7.92 3.60 26.26
C VAL A 39 8.05 3.16 27.73
N GLY A 40 9.27 2.88 28.21
CA GLY A 40 9.53 2.52 29.61
C GLY A 40 9.05 1.12 30.01
N MET A 41 8.81 0.23 29.05
CA MET A 41 8.38 -1.13 29.30
C MET A 41 9.56 -2.10 29.39
N THR A 42 9.32 -3.29 29.95
CA THR A 42 10.23 -4.43 29.85
C THR A 42 9.89 -5.27 28.62
N THR A 43 10.86 -5.99 28.07
CA THR A 43 10.62 -6.90 26.93
C THR A 43 9.59 -7.98 27.29
N GLY A 44 9.58 -8.46 28.54
CA GLY A 44 8.56 -9.41 29.01
C GLY A 44 7.14 -8.83 28.99
N ALA A 45 6.97 -7.57 29.39
CA ALA A 45 5.67 -6.90 29.35
C ALA A 45 5.17 -6.69 27.91
N PHE A 46 6.07 -6.44 26.96
CA PHE A 46 5.72 -6.33 25.54
C PHE A 46 5.10 -7.61 24.98
N TYR A 47 5.61 -8.78 25.37
CA TYR A 47 5.09 -10.06 24.89
C TYR A 47 3.66 -10.39 25.34
N GLY A 48 3.09 -9.61 26.27
CA GLY A 48 1.65 -9.64 26.57
C GLY A 48 0.77 -9.00 25.48
N TYR A 49 1.35 -8.19 24.59
CA TYR A 49 0.66 -7.49 23.51
C TYR A 49 0.98 -8.08 22.13
N TYR A 50 2.26 -8.34 21.87
CA TYR A 50 2.74 -8.84 20.57
C TYR A 50 3.85 -9.87 20.78
N LYS A 51 3.80 -10.98 20.04
CA LYS A 51 4.77 -12.08 20.10
C LYS A 51 6.05 -11.78 19.33
N SER A 52 6.03 -10.83 18.41
CA SER A 52 7.19 -10.49 17.58
C SER A 52 7.19 -9.05 17.09
N LYS A 53 8.33 -8.61 16.53
CA LYS A 53 8.46 -7.34 15.80
C LYS A 53 7.57 -7.32 14.55
N GLU A 54 7.42 -8.49 13.91
CA GLU A 54 6.59 -8.68 12.72
C GLU A 54 5.11 -8.49 13.02
N GLU A 55 4.60 -9.12 14.09
CA GLU A 55 3.19 -8.99 14.50
C GLU A 55 2.86 -7.54 14.88
N LEU A 56 3.80 -6.83 15.52
CA LEU A 56 3.66 -5.40 15.79
C LEU A 56 3.61 -4.57 14.51
N PHE A 57 4.46 -4.85 13.53
CA PHE A 57 4.47 -4.14 12.25
C PHE A 57 3.17 -4.40 11.48
N GLU A 58 2.74 -5.66 11.40
CA GLU A 58 1.48 -6.07 10.78
C GLU A 58 0.28 -5.40 11.44
N ALA A 59 0.23 -5.31 12.76
CA ALA A 59 -0.84 -4.63 13.47
C ALA A 59 -0.91 -3.12 13.19
N ILE A 60 0.17 -2.51 12.68
CA ILE A 60 0.22 -1.09 12.31
C ILE A 60 -0.16 -0.89 10.84
N VAL A 61 0.34 -1.75 9.93
CA VAL A 61 0.22 -1.50 8.48
C VAL A 61 -0.77 -2.40 7.75
N GLY A 62 -1.19 -3.50 8.36
CA GLY A 62 -1.93 -4.57 7.68
C GLY A 62 -3.26 -4.11 7.08
N GLU A 63 -4.04 -3.33 7.84
CA GLU A 63 -5.30 -2.76 7.35
C GLU A 63 -5.06 -1.83 6.15
N HIS A 64 -4.05 -0.97 6.22
CA HIS A 64 -3.72 0.00 5.18
C HIS A 64 -3.20 -0.69 3.91
N TYR A 65 -2.40 -1.74 4.06
CA TYR A 65 -1.94 -2.57 2.94
C TYR A 65 -3.13 -3.18 2.19
N GLU A 66 -4.04 -3.81 2.92
CA GLU A 66 -5.23 -4.43 2.34
C GLU A 66 -6.15 -3.41 1.68
N TYR A 67 -6.34 -2.23 2.29
CA TYR A 67 -7.14 -1.18 1.67
C TYR A 67 -6.59 -0.78 0.30
N ILE A 68 -5.30 -0.41 0.24
CA ILE A 68 -4.68 0.09 -0.99
C ILE A 68 -4.68 -1.01 -2.06
N ARG A 69 -4.29 -2.23 -1.68
CA ARG A 69 -4.25 -3.39 -2.58
C ARG A 69 -5.63 -3.74 -3.14
N ASN A 70 -6.64 -3.86 -2.28
CA ASN A 70 -7.99 -4.22 -2.71
C ASN A 70 -8.63 -3.11 -3.55
N ARG A 71 -8.35 -1.83 -3.25
CA ARG A 71 -8.85 -0.71 -4.05
C ARG A 71 -8.33 -0.76 -5.48
N PHE A 72 -7.04 -1.05 -5.64
CA PHE A 72 -6.38 -1.20 -6.94
C PHE A 72 -6.92 -2.40 -7.72
N ILE A 73 -6.93 -3.59 -7.10
CA ILE A 73 -7.45 -4.82 -7.72
C ILE A 73 -8.89 -4.64 -8.19
N LYS A 74 -9.73 -4.03 -7.36
CA LYS A 74 -11.14 -3.80 -7.70
C LYS A 74 -11.30 -2.94 -8.95
N ALA A 75 -10.52 -1.87 -9.10
CA ALA A 75 -10.59 -1.02 -10.29
C ALA A 75 -10.20 -1.79 -11.57
N GLN A 76 -9.17 -2.63 -11.49
CA GLN A 76 -8.71 -3.45 -12.61
C GLN A 76 -9.76 -4.51 -12.99
N GLN A 77 -10.39 -5.14 -12.00
CA GLN A 77 -11.47 -6.12 -12.22
C GLN A 77 -12.72 -5.47 -12.82
N GLU A 78 -13.19 -4.36 -12.23
CA GLU A 78 -14.34 -3.61 -12.74
C GLU A 78 -14.11 -3.16 -14.19
N PHE A 79 -12.88 -2.76 -14.54
CA PHE A 79 -12.54 -2.43 -15.92
C PHE A 79 -12.54 -3.65 -16.85
N ALA A 80 -11.90 -4.75 -16.44
CA ALA A 80 -11.76 -5.95 -17.26
C ALA A 80 -13.10 -6.67 -17.52
N GLU A 81 -14.05 -6.57 -16.59
CA GLU A 81 -15.38 -7.18 -16.72
C GLU A 81 -16.33 -6.41 -17.66
N LEU A 82 -15.98 -5.18 -18.06
CA LEU A 82 -16.80 -4.40 -18.98
C LEU A 82 -16.78 -4.96 -20.40
N PRO A 83 -17.89 -4.79 -21.15
CA PRO A 83 -17.89 -5.06 -22.59
C PRO A 83 -16.78 -4.28 -23.29
N ALA A 84 -16.03 -4.95 -24.18
CA ALA A 84 -14.91 -4.39 -24.93
C ALA A 84 -15.19 -2.99 -25.51
N ALA A 85 -16.37 -2.80 -26.11
CA ALA A 85 -16.76 -1.52 -26.72
C ALA A 85 -16.90 -0.35 -25.73
N GLN A 86 -17.13 -0.62 -24.43
CA GLN A 86 -17.30 0.40 -23.39
C GLN A 86 -15.98 0.77 -22.70
N GLN A 87 -15.00 -0.13 -22.70
CA GLN A 87 -13.73 0.06 -22.00
C GLN A 87 -13.02 1.38 -22.37
N PRO A 88 -12.91 1.80 -23.64
CA PRO A 88 -12.23 3.05 -23.99
C PRO A 88 -12.88 4.32 -23.43
N GLU A 89 -14.20 4.30 -23.26
CA GLU A 89 -14.95 5.49 -22.80
C GLU A 89 -14.78 5.71 -21.29
N VAL A 90 -14.62 4.64 -20.51
CA VAL A 90 -14.60 4.71 -19.04
C VAL A 90 -13.23 4.49 -18.40
N MET A 91 -12.21 4.14 -19.19
CA MET A 91 -10.85 3.87 -18.70
C MET A 91 -10.30 5.02 -17.86
N SER A 92 -10.45 6.27 -18.33
CA SER A 92 -9.97 7.45 -17.62
C SER A 92 -10.74 7.69 -16.32
N ASP A 93 -12.05 7.40 -16.29
CA ASP A 93 -12.88 7.64 -15.11
C ASP A 93 -12.58 6.61 -14.02
N ILE A 94 -12.50 5.33 -14.37
CA ILE A 94 -12.19 4.25 -13.43
C ILE A 94 -10.79 4.44 -12.83
N SER A 95 -9.78 4.72 -13.66
CA SER A 95 -8.41 4.97 -13.19
C SER A 95 -8.33 6.24 -12.33
N GLY A 96 -9.01 7.31 -12.72
CA GLY A 96 -9.08 8.56 -11.97
C GLY A 96 -9.71 8.39 -10.59
N ILE A 97 -10.85 7.70 -10.49
CA ILE A 97 -11.54 7.44 -9.22
C ILE A 97 -10.68 6.53 -8.32
N CYS A 98 -10.07 5.49 -8.87
CA CYS A 98 -9.16 4.62 -8.13
C CYS A 98 -7.99 5.39 -7.53
N MET A 99 -7.34 6.23 -8.35
CA MET A 99 -6.22 7.06 -7.92
C MET A 99 -6.64 8.07 -6.86
N TYR A 100 -7.80 8.70 -7.03
CA TYR A 100 -8.35 9.65 -6.06
C TYR A 100 -8.58 8.98 -4.70
N ASP A 101 -9.23 7.81 -4.67
CA ASP A 101 -9.52 7.08 -3.43
C ASP A 101 -8.22 6.68 -2.70
N MET A 102 -7.26 6.13 -3.43
CA MET A 102 -5.96 5.73 -2.88
C MET A 102 -5.18 6.93 -2.35
N LEU A 103 -5.15 8.04 -3.09
CA LEU A 103 -4.44 9.25 -2.68
C LEU A 103 -5.10 9.88 -1.46
N HIS A 104 -6.43 9.98 -1.45
CA HIS A 104 -7.20 10.51 -0.33
C HIS A 104 -6.94 9.70 0.95
N TYR A 105 -7.00 8.37 0.86
CA TYR A 105 -6.67 7.49 1.98
C TYR A 105 -5.23 7.66 2.44
N ALA A 106 -4.27 7.75 1.51
CA ALA A 106 -2.87 7.96 1.85
C ALA A 106 -2.63 9.27 2.60
N TYR A 107 -3.38 10.34 2.27
CA TYR A 107 -3.31 11.61 3.02
C TYR A 107 -3.80 11.49 4.47
N GLU A 108 -4.79 10.63 4.73
CA GLU A 108 -5.30 10.36 6.08
C GLU A 108 -4.36 9.44 6.88
N HIS A 109 -3.58 8.60 6.20
CA HIS A 109 -2.73 7.55 6.79
C HIS A 109 -1.26 7.64 6.33
N LEU A 110 -0.70 8.85 6.27
CA LEU A 110 0.62 9.11 5.67
C LEU A 110 1.76 8.29 6.28
N GLU A 111 1.77 8.12 7.61
CA GLU A 111 2.85 7.39 8.28
C GLU A 111 2.80 5.91 7.92
N GLU A 112 1.62 5.31 7.95
CA GLU A 112 1.40 3.90 7.67
C GLU A 112 1.63 3.59 6.19
N CYS A 113 1.16 4.44 5.28
CA CYS A 113 1.46 4.31 3.85
C CYS A 113 2.96 4.45 3.58
N LYS A 114 3.64 5.40 4.22
CA LYS A 114 5.10 5.54 4.10
C LYS A 114 5.84 4.31 4.65
N LEU A 115 5.36 3.73 5.74
CA LEU A 115 5.94 2.50 6.28
C LEU A 115 5.86 1.35 5.28
N ILE A 116 4.72 1.18 4.63
CA ILE A 116 4.51 0.16 3.59
C ILE A 116 5.42 0.42 2.39
N LEU A 117 5.44 1.65 1.87
CA LEU A 117 6.12 1.98 0.62
C LEU A 117 7.64 2.09 0.75
N CYS A 118 8.16 2.47 1.93
CA CYS A 118 9.57 2.85 2.09
C CYS A 118 10.29 2.09 3.20
N CYS A 119 9.58 1.44 4.13
CA CYS A 119 10.19 0.91 5.35
C CYS A 119 9.87 -0.57 5.60
N SER A 120 9.25 -1.27 4.66
CA SER A 120 8.73 -2.62 4.84
C SER A 120 9.69 -3.74 4.40
N GLU A 121 10.91 -3.41 3.94
CA GLU A 121 11.90 -4.40 3.49
C GLU A 121 12.11 -5.52 4.55
N GLY A 122 12.02 -6.77 4.10
CA GLY A 122 12.10 -7.94 4.98
C GLY A 122 10.79 -8.33 5.65
N THR A 123 9.66 -7.74 5.23
CA THR A 123 8.30 -8.15 5.59
C THR A 123 7.54 -8.63 4.35
N LYS A 124 6.40 -9.29 4.56
CA LYS A 124 5.46 -9.63 3.48
C LYS A 124 4.88 -8.40 2.75
N PHE A 125 4.96 -7.21 3.34
CA PHE A 125 4.38 -5.98 2.78
C PHE A 125 5.30 -5.28 1.77
N ALA A 126 6.56 -5.71 1.64
CA ALA A 126 7.54 -5.10 0.73
C ALA A 126 7.17 -5.22 -0.75
N GLY A 127 6.38 -6.24 -1.12
CA GLY A 127 6.02 -6.53 -2.50
C GLY A 127 4.84 -5.73 -3.05
N LEU A 128 4.27 -4.77 -2.32
CA LEU A 128 3.03 -4.09 -2.74
C LEU A 128 3.13 -3.48 -4.14
N ILE A 129 4.22 -2.75 -4.41
CA ILE A 129 4.42 -2.07 -5.70
C ILE A 129 4.69 -3.09 -6.80
N ASP A 130 5.47 -4.14 -6.53
CA ASP A 130 5.74 -5.19 -7.49
C ASP A 130 4.44 -5.91 -7.89
N GLU A 131 3.58 -6.26 -6.91
CA GLU A 131 2.26 -6.84 -7.16
C GLU A 131 1.37 -5.91 -8.02
N MET A 132 1.34 -4.61 -7.72
CA MET A 132 0.55 -3.64 -8.50
C MET A 132 1.06 -3.50 -9.93
N VAL A 133 2.37 -3.46 -10.12
CA VAL A 133 3.01 -3.36 -11.45
C VAL A 133 2.70 -4.60 -12.27
N GLU A 134 2.79 -5.81 -11.69
CA GLU A 134 2.44 -7.04 -12.39
C GLU A 134 0.98 -7.02 -12.88
N ILE A 135 0.05 -6.65 -12.00
CA ILE A 135 -1.38 -6.55 -12.33
C ILE A 135 -1.62 -5.49 -13.43
N GLU A 136 -1.00 -4.32 -13.33
CA GLU A 136 -1.15 -3.24 -14.32
C GLU A 136 -0.61 -3.67 -15.69
N VAL A 137 0.54 -4.34 -15.72
CA VAL A 137 1.17 -4.83 -16.95
C VAL A 137 0.27 -5.87 -17.63
N GLU A 138 -0.29 -6.81 -16.87
CA GLU A 138 -1.24 -7.79 -17.38
C GLU A 138 -2.52 -7.13 -17.92
N GLY A 139 -3.11 -6.21 -17.14
CA GLY A 139 -4.31 -5.46 -17.54
C GLY A 139 -4.09 -4.61 -18.81
N THR A 140 -2.92 -3.98 -18.93
CA THR A 140 -2.55 -3.18 -20.11
C THR A 140 -2.42 -4.05 -21.36
N HIS A 141 -1.79 -5.22 -21.26
CA HIS A 141 -1.69 -6.13 -22.40
C HIS A 141 -3.08 -6.63 -22.84
N ALA A 142 -3.94 -7.01 -21.89
CA ALA A 142 -5.31 -7.42 -22.18
C ALA A 142 -6.10 -6.30 -22.88
N TYR A 143 -5.98 -5.06 -22.38
CA TYR A 143 -6.65 -3.92 -22.98
C TYR A 143 -6.11 -3.57 -24.38
N GLN A 144 -4.81 -3.72 -24.63
CA GLN A 144 -4.24 -3.55 -25.96
C GLN A 144 -4.83 -4.54 -26.98
N ASP A 145 -5.08 -5.78 -26.58
CA ASP A 145 -5.72 -6.78 -27.44
C ASP A 145 -7.20 -6.45 -27.70
N VAL A 146 -7.91 -5.91 -26.70
CA VAL A 146 -9.26 -5.35 -26.87
C VAL A 146 -9.24 -4.23 -27.92
N LEU A 147 -8.34 -3.25 -27.79
CA LEU A 147 -8.23 -2.14 -28.74
C LEU A 147 -7.93 -2.62 -30.17
N ARG A 148 -7.04 -3.61 -30.33
CA ARG A 148 -6.74 -4.21 -31.64
C ARG A 148 -7.96 -4.87 -32.28
N SER A 149 -8.81 -5.50 -31.46
CA SER A 149 -10.05 -6.15 -31.94
C SER A 149 -11.11 -5.13 -32.39
N LEU A 150 -11.11 -3.92 -31.80
CA LEU A 150 -12.09 -2.87 -32.08
C LEU A 150 -11.70 -1.97 -33.26
N GLU A 151 -10.41 -1.60 -33.38
CA GLU A 151 -9.98 -0.58 -34.36
C GLU A 151 -9.61 -1.14 -35.74
N GLY A 152 -9.41 -2.45 -35.87
CA GLY A 152 -8.79 -3.04 -37.05
C GLY A 152 -7.34 -2.56 -37.27
N PRO A 153 -6.58 -3.19 -38.18
CA PRO A 153 -5.11 -3.13 -38.18
C PRO A 153 -4.44 -1.78 -38.49
N LEU A 154 -5.16 -0.66 -38.67
CA LEU A 154 -4.62 0.57 -39.28
C LEU A 154 -4.69 1.86 -38.42
N ARG A 155 -5.14 1.84 -37.15
CA ARG A 155 -5.27 3.06 -36.32
C ARG A 155 -4.33 3.17 -35.09
N ILE A 156 -3.47 2.17 -34.89
CA ILE A 156 -2.65 1.98 -33.68
C ILE A 156 -1.59 3.11 -33.45
N SER A 157 -1.29 3.95 -34.45
CA SER A 157 -0.24 4.97 -34.32
C SER A 157 -0.63 6.23 -33.52
N ILE A 158 -1.92 6.49 -33.29
CA ILE A 158 -2.37 7.77 -32.70
C ILE A 158 -2.57 7.69 -31.18
N LEU A 159 -2.95 6.53 -30.64
CA LEU A 159 -3.25 6.36 -29.20
C LEU A 159 -2.01 6.17 -28.29
N ARG A 160 -0.82 6.03 -28.87
CA ARG A 160 0.42 5.78 -28.12
C ARG A 160 0.89 6.97 -27.25
N TRP A 161 0.36 8.17 -27.46
CA TRP A 161 0.78 9.39 -26.74
C TRP A 161 -0.23 9.89 -25.69
N SER A 162 -1.34 9.17 -25.45
CA SER A 162 -2.41 9.67 -24.56
C SER A 162 -2.53 8.92 -23.23
N ILE A 163 -1.66 7.95 -22.94
CA ILE A 163 -1.78 7.06 -21.75
C ILE A 163 -0.62 7.24 -20.74
N PHE A 164 0.27 8.23 -20.94
CA PHE A 164 1.22 8.67 -19.91
C PHE A 164 1.30 10.20 -19.87
#